data_AF-A0A917SUE3-F1
#
_entry.id   AF-A0A917SUE3-F1
#
_cell.length_a   1.000
_cell.length_b   1.000
_cell.length_c   1.000
_cell.angle_alpha   90.00
_cell.angle_beta   90.00
_cell.angle_gamma   90.00
#
_symmetry.space_group_name_H-M   'P 1'
#
loop_
_entity.id
_entity.type
_entity.pdbx_description
1 polymer ?
#
loop_
_entity_poly.entity_id
_entity_poly.type
_entity_poly.pdbx_seq_one_letter_code
_entity_poly.pdbx_strand_id
1 'polypeptide(L)'
;MGTTESGFRLKGWHVLAGFVGAFGVIIAVNVTLAVNAVKTFPGLEVANSYVASQHFDTDRAAQEALGWTIYADDVDGMVHLSITDRNGDPVRVKDLHAVVGRATNVKEDVEPVFAFNGTVYEAPLQLGAGNWNIRMTAVAEDGTVFRQRVVLHVVR
;
A
#
# COMPACT_ATOMS: atom_id res chain seq x y z
N MET A 1 -28.38 -66.09 34.63
CA MET A 1 -27.22 -65.75 33.79
C MET A 1 -27.37 -64.28 33.42
N GLY A 2 -26.88 -63.37 34.27
CA GLY A 2 -27.06 -61.92 34.10
C GLY A 2 -25.81 -61.33 33.44
N THR A 3 -25.97 -60.81 32.23
CA THR A 3 -24.92 -60.09 31.50
C THR A 3 -24.73 -58.71 32.11
N THR A 4 -23.62 -58.50 32.84
CA THR A 4 -23.21 -57.15 33.25
C THR A 4 -22.52 -56.47 32.08
N GLU A 5 -23.26 -55.74 31.26
CA GLU A 5 -22.65 -54.76 30.35
C GLU A 5 -22.17 -53.58 31.19
N SER A 6 -20.89 -53.57 31.55
CA SER A 6 -20.23 -52.38 32.08
C SER A 6 -19.95 -51.41 30.93
N GLY A 7 -21.00 -50.80 30.38
CA GLY A 7 -20.90 -49.75 29.38
C GLY A 7 -20.18 -48.52 29.94
N PHE A 8 -19.36 -47.87 29.11
CA PHE A 8 -18.67 -46.62 29.48
C PHE A 8 -19.69 -45.57 29.95
N ARG A 9 -19.59 -45.16 31.23
CA ARG A 9 -20.48 -44.17 31.82
C ARG A 9 -19.81 -42.80 31.80
N LEU A 10 -20.31 -41.91 30.93
CA LEU A 10 -19.93 -40.51 30.90
C LEU A 10 -20.21 -39.87 32.27
N LYS A 11 -19.14 -39.46 32.95
CA LYS A 11 -19.18 -38.66 34.19
C LYS A 11 -18.81 -37.21 33.85
N GLY A 12 -19.17 -36.26 34.73
CA GLY A 12 -18.88 -34.84 34.52
C GLY A 12 -17.41 -34.52 34.22
N TRP A 13 -16.46 -35.29 34.77
CA TRP A 13 -15.03 -35.12 34.48
C TRP A 13 -14.65 -35.53 33.05
N HIS A 14 -15.34 -36.50 32.44
CA HIS A 14 -15.10 -36.89 31.03
C HIS A 14 -15.58 -35.78 30.08
N VAL A 15 -16.72 -35.16 30.41
CA VAL A 15 -17.24 -34.01 29.68
C VAL A 15 -16.28 -32.82 29.84
N LEU A 16 -15.86 -32.51 31.07
CA LEU A 16 -14.87 -31.47 31.34
C LEU A 16 -13.54 -31.71 30.59
N ALA A 17 -13.01 -32.93 30.60
CA ALA A 17 -11.79 -33.29 29.86
C ALA A 17 -11.97 -33.13 28.35
N GLY A 18 -13.14 -33.51 27.81
CA GLY A 18 -13.49 -33.30 26.41
C GLY A 18 -13.54 -31.83 26.03
N PHE A 19 -14.16 -30.98 26.87
CA PHE A 19 -14.20 -29.54 26.66
C PHE A 19 -12.80 -28.91 26.72
N VAL A 20 -12.01 -29.22 27.74
CA VAL A 20 -10.63 -28.71 27.87
C VAL A 20 -9.77 -29.16 26.69
N GLY A 21 -9.91 -30.40 26.22
CA GLY A 21 -9.21 -30.90 25.04
C GLY A 21 -9.59 -30.14 23.77
N ALA A 22 -10.89 -29.96 23.51
CA ALA A 22 -11.37 -29.24 22.33
C ALA A 22 -10.92 -27.78 22.32
N PHE A 23 -11.09 -27.06 23.45
CA PHE A 23 -10.63 -25.68 23.57
C PHE A 23 -9.10 -25.57 23.51
N GLY A 24 -8.37 -26.52 24.09
CA GLY A 24 -6.91 -26.59 24.02
C GLY A 24 -6.41 -26.69 22.59
N VAL A 25 -7.04 -27.53 21.76
CA VAL A 25 -6.71 -27.64 20.32
C VAL A 25 -7.00 -26.31 19.60
N ILE A 26 -8.15 -25.69 19.83
CA ILE A 26 -8.51 -24.41 19.19
C ILE A 26 -7.49 -23.32 19.57
N ILE A 27 -7.13 -23.21 20.86
CA ILE A 27 -6.13 -22.26 21.34
C ILE A 27 -4.77 -22.55 20.72
N ALA A 28 -4.33 -23.80 20.68
CA ALA A 28 -3.05 -24.18 20.10
C ALA A 28 -2.97 -23.82 18.60
N VAL A 29 -4.02 -24.08 17.84
CA VAL A 29 -4.12 -23.68 16.43
C VAL A 29 -4.09 -22.16 16.30
N ASN A 30 -4.90 -21.42 17.06
CA ASN A 30 -4.94 -19.96 17.01
C ASN A 30 -3.59 -19.32 17.36
N VAL A 31 -2.90 -19.82 18.39
CA VAL A 31 -1.57 -19.35 18.77
C VAL A 31 -0.54 -19.71 17.69
N THR A 32 -0.61 -20.91 17.12
CA THR A 32 0.29 -21.32 16.02
C THR A 32 0.09 -20.41 14.80
N LEU A 33 -1.15 -20.12 14.43
CA LEU A 33 -1.47 -19.20 13.35
C LEU A 33 -1.00 -17.78 13.67
N ALA A 34 -1.18 -17.28 14.90
CA ALA A 34 -0.68 -15.98 15.32
C ALA A 34 0.86 -15.90 15.27
N VAL A 35 1.57 -16.92 15.76
CA VAL A 35 3.03 -16.99 15.73
C VAL A 35 3.54 -17.09 14.29
N ASN A 36 2.87 -17.88 13.45
CA ASN A 36 3.21 -17.98 12.03
C ASN A 36 2.98 -16.64 11.34
N ALA A 37 1.85 -15.96 11.57
CA ALA A 37 1.58 -14.63 11.03
C ALA A 37 2.66 -13.63 11.46
N VAL A 38 3.02 -13.58 12.74
CA VAL A 38 4.10 -12.70 13.22
C VAL A 38 5.45 -13.04 12.58
N LYS A 39 5.75 -14.31 12.33
CA LYS A 39 7.02 -14.74 11.68
C LYS A 39 7.05 -14.48 10.17
N THR A 40 5.92 -14.61 9.47
CA THR A 40 5.83 -14.43 8.01
C THR A 40 5.57 -12.99 7.59
N PHE A 41 5.39 -12.06 8.53
CA PHE A 41 5.33 -10.62 8.29
C PHE A 41 6.53 -9.90 8.96
N PRO A 42 7.75 -9.96 8.39
CA PRO A 42 8.84 -9.06 8.78
C PRO A 42 8.68 -7.66 8.16
N GLY A 43 7.49 -7.35 7.65
CA GLY A 43 7.12 -6.05 7.09
C GLY A 43 6.14 -5.36 8.02
N LEU A 44 6.65 -4.80 9.12
CA LEU A 44 5.98 -3.67 9.73
C LEU A 44 5.98 -2.54 8.70
N GLU A 45 4.87 -2.44 7.98
CA GLU A 45 4.30 -1.15 7.63
C GLU A 45 4.10 -0.38 8.95
N VAL A 46 5.17 0.32 9.32
CA VAL A 46 5.29 1.40 10.29
C VAL A 46 4.73 1.14 11.69
N ALA A 47 5.64 1.10 12.67
CA ALA A 47 5.34 1.37 14.07
C ALA A 47 4.91 2.84 14.26
N ASN A 48 3.79 3.29 13.68
CA ASN A 48 3.26 4.63 13.99
C ASN A 48 1.80 4.95 13.60
N SER A 49 0.85 4.01 13.66
CA SER A 49 -0.54 4.33 13.25
C SER A 49 -1.28 5.37 14.13
N TYR A 50 -0.74 5.77 15.29
CA TYR A 50 -1.35 6.78 16.17
C TYR A 50 -0.70 8.18 16.13
N VAL A 51 0.58 8.30 15.71
CA VAL A 51 1.22 9.62 15.48
C VAL A 51 1.18 10.01 14.00
N ALA A 52 1.10 9.05 13.08
CA ALA A 52 0.93 9.33 11.64
C ALA A 52 -0.40 10.04 11.32
N SER A 53 -1.45 9.83 12.12
CA SER A 53 -2.74 10.49 11.94
C SER A 53 -2.74 11.96 12.38
N GLN A 54 -1.87 12.38 13.32
CA GLN A 54 -1.75 13.80 13.71
C GLN A 54 -0.98 14.63 12.68
N HIS A 55 0.04 14.03 12.06
CA HIS A 55 0.76 14.66 10.95
C HIS A 55 -0.05 14.65 9.66
N PHE A 56 -0.99 13.72 9.46
CA PHE A 56 -1.76 13.63 8.22
C PHE A 56 -2.47 14.94 7.85
N ASP A 57 -3.21 15.56 8.78
CA ASP A 57 -3.92 16.81 8.49
C ASP A 57 -2.96 17.98 8.25
N THR A 58 -1.85 18.03 9.00
CA THR A 58 -0.82 19.07 8.86
C THR A 58 -0.06 18.93 7.53
N ASP A 59 0.36 17.71 7.20
CA ASP A 59 1.04 17.37 5.95
C ASP A 59 0.12 17.58 4.76
N ARG A 60 -1.17 17.23 4.89
CA ARG A 60 -2.20 17.50 3.88
C ARG A 60 -2.36 18.99 3.66
N ALA A 61 -2.48 19.79 4.73
CA ALA A 61 -2.62 21.23 4.62
C ALA A 61 -1.36 21.88 4.00
N ALA A 62 -0.17 21.41 4.37
CA ALA A 62 1.09 21.86 3.76
C ALA A 62 1.15 21.51 2.27
N GLN A 63 0.77 20.29 1.90
CA GLN A 63 0.67 19.87 0.50
C GLN A 63 -0.33 20.71 -0.30
N GLU A 64 -1.53 20.95 0.25
CA GLU A 64 -2.56 21.78 -0.38
C GLU A 64 -2.12 23.24 -0.50
N ALA A 65 -1.30 23.73 0.45
CA ALA A 65 -0.74 25.08 0.41
C ALA A 65 0.20 25.27 -0.79
N LEU A 66 0.95 24.24 -1.20
CA LEU A 66 1.77 24.27 -2.42
C LEU A 66 0.95 24.64 -3.66
N GLY A 67 -0.33 24.22 -3.69
CA GLY A 67 -1.24 24.53 -4.80
C GLY A 67 -0.79 23.95 -6.13
N TRP A 68 -0.07 22.82 -6.10
CA TRP A 68 0.41 22.17 -7.30
C TRP A 68 -0.71 21.41 -8.01
N THR A 69 -0.68 21.47 -9.34
CA THR A 69 -1.51 20.66 -10.21
C THR A 69 -0.64 19.65 -10.93
N ILE A 70 -1.09 18.39 -10.94
CA ILE A 70 -0.37 17.29 -11.59
C ILE A 70 -1.17 16.76 -12.75
N TYR A 71 -0.50 16.63 -13.89
CA TYR A 71 -1.04 15.98 -15.08
C TYR A 71 -0.03 14.96 -15.61
N ALA A 72 -0.54 13.86 -16.18
CA ALA A 72 0.30 12.84 -16.80
C ALA A 72 -0.22 12.46 -18.19
N ASP A 73 0.69 12.32 -19.13
CA ASP A 73 0.43 11.78 -20.47
C ASP A 73 1.53 10.82 -20.91
N ASP A 74 1.26 10.14 -22.02
CA ASP A 74 2.20 9.26 -22.72
C ASP A 74 2.28 9.75 -24.16
N VAL A 75 3.48 10.06 -24.63
CA VAL A 75 3.76 10.52 -25.99
C VAL A 75 5.03 9.87 -26.48
N ASP A 76 4.99 9.24 -27.67
CA ASP A 76 6.15 8.61 -28.31
C ASP A 76 6.91 7.59 -27.43
N GLY A 77 6.21 6.92 -26.50
CA GLY A 77 6.81 5.96 -25.55
C GLY A 77 7.56 6.61 -24.39
N MET A 78 7.34 7.90 -24.18
CA MET A 78 7.78 8.67 -23.02
C MET A 78 6.56 8.97 -22.15
N VAL A 79 6.69 8.71 -20.85
CA VAL A 79 5.71 9.19 -19.87
C VAL A 79 6.13 10.60 -19.46
N HIS A 80 5.20 11.54 -19.58
CA HIS A 80 5.38 12.88 -19.04
C HIS A 80 4.56 13.08 -17.78
N LEU A 81 5.15 13.81 -16.84
CA LEU A 81 4.53 14.26 -15.62
C LEU A 81 4.72 15.78 -15.52
N SER A 82 3.63 16.50 -15.71
CA SER A 82 3.60 17.95 -15.54
C SER A 82 3.24 18.27 -14.08
N ILE A 83 4.08 19.09 -13.45
CA ILE A 83 3.85 19.64 -12.11
C ILE A 83 3.83 21.15 -12.29
N THR A 84 2.69 21.80 -12.06
CA THR A 84 2.54 23.25 -12.21
C THR A 84 2.07 23.88 -10.91
N ASP A 85 2.43 25.15 -10.68
CA ASP A 85 1.94 25.92 -9.55
C ASP A 85 0.53 26.50 -9.80
N ARG A 86 0.06 27.35 -8.88
CA ARG A 86 -1.25 28.02 -9.00
C ARG A 86 -1.36 28.96 -10.19
N ASN A 87 -0.24 29.45 -10.71
CA ASN A 87 -0.16 30.35 -11.86
C ASN A 87 -0.04 29.56 -13.18
N GLY A 88 0.18 28.24 -13.10
CA GLY A 88 0.42 27.38 -14.26
C GLY A 88 1.90 27.27 -14.64
N ASP A 89 2.81 27.82 -13.82
CA ASP A 89 4.25 27.78 -14.10
C ASP A 89 4.82 26.39 -13.75
N PRO A 90 5.70 25.83 -14.60
CA PRO A 90 6.37 24.56 -14.31
C PRO A 90 7.15 24.60 -13.00
N VAL A 91 6.94 23.58 -12.16
CA VAL A 91 7.63 23.43 -10.89
C VAL A 91 8.71 22.37 -10.99
N ARG A 92 9.94 22.77 -10.69
CA ARG A 92 11.05 21.85 -10.45
C ARG A 92 11.11 21.50 -8.97
N VAL A 93 10.80 20.25 -8.65
CA VAL A 93 10.91 19.69 -7.30
C VAL A 93 12.35 19.28 -6.99
N LYS A 94 12.68 19.28 -5.70
CA LYS A 94 14.00 18.89 -5.19
C LYS A 94 14.25 17.39 -5.39
N ASP A 95 13.21 16.59 -5.18
CA ASP A 95 13.24 15.15 -5.39
C ASP A 95 11.89 14.66 -5.92
N LEU A 96 11.93 13.66 -6.81
CA LEU A 96 10.76 13.06 -7.44
C LEU A 96 10.92 11.54 -7.48
N HIS A 97 10.02 10.85 -6.80
CA HIS A 97 9.88 9.41 -6.86
C HIS A 97 8.50 9.03 -7.40
N ALA A 98 8.44 8.10 -8.35
CA ALA A 98 7.18 7.66 -8.94
C ALA A 98 7.20 6.18 -9.27
N VAL A 99 6.07 5.51 -8.98
CA VAL A 99 5.82 4.13 -9.37
C VAL A 99 4.66 4.11 -10.35
N VAL A 100 4.90 3.57 -11.54
CA VAL A 100 3.90 3.42 -12.61
C VAL A 100 3.45 1.97 -12.66
N GLY A 101 2.15 1.72 -12.54
CA GLY A 101 1.63 0.36 -12.53
C GLY A 101 0.13 0.27 -12.76
N ARG A 102 -0.38 -0.97 -12.92
CA ARG A 102 -1.82 -1.23 -13.09
C ARG A 102 -2.52 -1.27 -11.74
N ALA A 103 -3.80 -0.89 -11.70
CA ALA A 103 -4.57 -0.81 -10.44
C ALA A 103 -4.65 -2.13 -9.66
N THR A 104 -4.57 -3.28 -10.34
CA THR A 104 -4.83 -4.61 -9.79
C THR A 104 -3.68 -5.59 -9.97
N ASN A 105 -2.55 -5.16 -10.56
CA ASN A 105 -1.41 -6.03 -10.84
C ASN A 105 -0.09 -5.35 -10.47
N VAL A 106 0.45 -5.69 -9.30
CA VAL A 106 1.78 -5.25 -8.82
C VAL A 106 2.94 -5.85 -9.61
N LYS A 107 2.72 -6.89 -10.43
CA LYS A 107 3.81 -7.49 -11.24
C LYS A 107 4.30 -6.58 -12.37
N GLU A 108 3.55 -5.55 -12.71
CA GLU A 108 3.88 -4.58 -13.77
C GLU A 108 4.28 -3.21 -13.20
N ASP A 109 4.59 -3.13 -11.91
CA ASP A 109 5.07 -1.89 -11.30
C ASP A 109 6.49 -1.59 -11.78
N VAL A 110 6.69 -0.41 -12.36
CA VAL A 110 7.97 0.12 -12.82
C VAL A 110 8.26 1.44 -12.13
N GLU A 111 9.51 1.64 -11.73
CA GLU A 111 10.00 2.88 -11.13
C GLU A 111 10.89 3.62 -12.13
N PRO A 112 10.31 4.40 -13.05
CA PRO A 112 11.08 5.16 -14.02
C PRO A 112 11.82 6.33 -13.36
N VAL A 113 13.03 6.61 -13.84
CA VAL A 113 13.78 7.81 -13.45
C VAL A 113 13.31 8.97 -14.33
N PHE A 114 12.61 9.92 -13.73
CA PHE A 114 12.14 11.12 -14.41
C PHE A 114 13.21 12.20 -14.46
N ALA A 115 13.45 12.75 -15.64
CA ALA A 115 14.31 13.91 -15.86
C ALA A 115 13.48 15.16 -16.11
N PHE A 116 13.85 16.30 -15.50
CA PHE A 116 13.17 17.57 -15.76
C PHE A 116 13.77 18.24 -17.00
N ASN A 117 12.94 18.51 -18.01
CA ASN A 117 13.38 19.14 -19.27
C ASN A 117 13.24 20.67 -19.30
N GLY A 118 12.82 21.27 -18.18
CA GLY A 118 12.52 22.70 -18.07
C GLY A 118 11.02 23.02 -18.01
N THR A 119 10.17 22.09 -18.47
CA THR A 119 8.71 22.25 -18.47
C THR A 119 7.99 21.06 -17.82
N VAL A 120 8.42 19.84 -18.13
CA VAL A 120 7.83 18.60 -17.60
C VAL A 120 8.91 17.64 -17.15
N TYR A 121 8.50 16.66 -16.36
CA TYR A 121 9.31 15.50 -16.03
C TYR A 121 9.05 14.40 -17.07
N GLU A 122 10.09 13.90 -17.70
CA GLU A 122 9.99 12.88 -18.75
C GLU A 122 10.80 11.61 -18.39
N ALA A 123 10.25 10.44 -18.71
CA ALA A 123 10.96 9.19 -18.57
C ALA A 123 10.63 8.22 -19.72
N PRO A 124 11.64 7.51 -20.28
CA PRO A 124 11.40 6.49 -21.29
C PRO A 124 10.74 5.27 -20.66
N LEU A 125 9.47 5.05 -20.98
CA LEU A 125 8.69 3.93 -20.47
C LEU A 125 7.61 3.53 -21.47
N GLN A 126 7.79 2.39 -22.13
CA GLN A 126 6.80 1.86 -23.05
C GLN A 126 5.68 1.16 -22.29
N LEU A 127 4.53 1.82 -22.22
CA LEU A 127 3.31 1.26 -21.65
C LEU A 127 2.44 0.61 -22.72
N GLY A 128 1.71 -0.44 -22.32
CA GLY A 128 0.62 -1.00 -23.13
C GLY A 128 -0.62 -0.11 -23.06
N ALA A 129 -1.54 -0.25 -24.02
CA ALA A 129 -2.80 0.50 -24.02
C ALA A 129 -3.62 0.25 -22.72
N GLY A 130 -4.41 1.25 -22.34
CA GLY A 130 -5.35 1.18 -21.23
C GLY A 130 -4.98 2.06 -20.03
N ASN A 131 -5.56 1.72 -18.87
CA ASN A 131 -5.47 2.52 -17.65
C ASN A 131 -4.26 2.13 -16.80
N TRP A 132 -3.47 3.14 -16.44
CA TRP A 132 -2.32 3.08 -15.57
C TRP A 132 -2.49 4.04 -14.41
N ASN A 133 -1.79 3.76 -13.31
CA ASN A 133 -1.71 4.67 -12.17
C ASN A 133 -0.25 5.00 -11.91
N ILE A 134 0.01 6.28 -11.74
CA ILE A 134 1.29 6.80 -11.26
C ILE A 134 1.09 7.17 -9.81
N ARG A 135 1.80 6.49 -8.91
CA ARG A 135 1.88 6.84 -7.49
C ARG A 135 3.16 7.64 -7.31
N MET A 136 3.04 8.94 -7.11
CA MET A 136 4.19 9.82 -6.99
C MET A 136 4.33 10.40 -5.58
N THR A 137 5.58 10.63 -5.20
CA THR A 137 6.00 11.43 -4.06
C THR A 137 7.04 12.43 -4.54
N ALA A 138 6.78 13.71 -4.33
CA ALA A 138 7.69 14.79 -4.67
C ALA A 138 8.03 15.60 -3.41
N VAL A 139 9.21 16.20 -3.40
CA VAL A 139 9.68 17.06 -2.30
C VAL A 139 9.89 18.47 -2.84
N ALA A 140 9.15 19.44 -2.32
CA ALA A 140 9.33 20.84 -2.62
C ALA A 140 10.70 21.36 -2.14
N GLU A 141 11.15 22.49 -2.68
CA GLU A 141 12.42 23.11 -2.26
C GLU A 141 12.43 23.48 -0.76
N ASP A 142 11.26 23.81 -0.20
CA ASP A 142 11.07 24.07 1.23
C ASP A 142 11.01 22.81 2.10
N GLY A 143 11.06 21.61 1.49
CA GLY A 143 11.00 20.31 2.15
C GLY A 143 9.59 19.74 2.31
N THR A 144 8.55 20.46 1.90
CA THR A 144 7.16 19.97 1.93
C THR A 144 7.02 18.75 1.02
N VAL A 145 6.45 17.67 1.57
CA VAL A 145 6.22 16.45 0.81
C VAL A 145 4.86 16.50 0.14
N PHE A 146 4.83 16.27 -1.18
CA PHE A 146 3.63 16.17 -1.99
C PHE A 146 3.43 14.73 -2.45
N ARG A 147 2.29 14.12 -2.12
CA ARG A 147 1.93 12.76 -2.55
C ARG A 147 0.63 12.78 -3.31
N GLN A 148 0.60 12.16 -4.48
CA GLN A 148 -0.62 12.02 -5.27
C GLN A 148 -0.60 10.76 -6.12
N ARG A 149 -1.79 10.18 -6.32
CA ARG A 149 -2.02 9.19 -7.36
C ARG A 149 -2.61 9.90 -8.59
N VAL A 150 -1.97 9.70 -9.73
CA VAL A 150 -2.39 10.24 -11.02
C VAL A 150 -2.83 9.08 -11.91
N VAL A 151 -3.94 9.25 -12.60
CA VAL A 151 -4.41 8.26 -13.59
C VAL A 151 -3.81 8.65 -14.93
N LEU A 152 -3.16 7.69 -15.60
CA LEU A 152 -2.63 7.83 -16.95
C LEU A 152 -3.43 6.92 -17.87
N HIS A 153 -3.97 7.47 -18.95
CA HIS A 153 -4.68 6.72 -19.97
C HIS A 153 -3.86 6.66 -21.25
N VAL A 154 -3.44 5.45 -21.64
CA VAL A 154 -2.63 5.22 -22.83
C VAL A 154 -3.54 4.79 -23.97
N VAL A 155 -3.73 5.67 -24.95
CA VAL A 155 -4.43 5.41 -26.21
C VAL A 155 -3.42 4.95 -27.26
N ARG A 156 -3.61 3.76 -27.84
CA ARG A 156 -2.73 3.20 -28.86
C ARG A 156 -3.54 2.66 -30.01
#